data_AF-A0A944STH7-F1
#
_entry.id   AF-A0A944STH7-F1
#
_cell.length_a   1.000
_cell.length_b   1.000
_cell.length_c   1.000
_cell.angle_alpha   90.00
_cell.angle_beta   90.00
_cell.angle_gamma   90.00
#
_symmetry.space_group_name_H-M   'P 1'
#
loop_
_entity.id
_entity.type
_entity.pdbx_description
1 polymer ?
#
loop_
_entity_poly.entity_id
_entity_poly.type
_entity_poly.pdbx_seq_one_letter_code
_entity_poly.pdbx_strand_id
1 'polypeptide(L)' 'GASGNIVTEDLVFLLEAMGLKTGIDFDRLIAARNVVAKALPDVELYGFTPDAGLPLSSPLT' A
#
# COMPACT_ATOMS: atom_id res chain seq x y z
N GLY A 1 9.80 -10.79 6.34
CA GLY A 1 8.44 -10.92 6.93
C GLY A 1 8.40 -10.05 8.16
N ALA A 2 7.54 -9.03 8.18
CA ALA A 2 7.42 -8.17 9.35
C ALA A 2 6.65 -8.93 10.44
N SER A 3 7.15 -8.91 11.67
CA SER A 3 6.55 -9.58 12.85
C SER A 3 5.28 -8.88 13.37
N GLY A 4 4.72 -7.92 12.63
CA GLY A 4 3.62 -7.05 13.04
C GLY A 4 2.39 -7.18 12.12
N ASN A 5 1.52 -6.17 12.14
CA ASN A 5 0.36 -6.12 11.26
C ASN A 5 0.78 -6.16 9.78
N ILE A 6 -0.08 -6.77 8.96
CA ILE A 6 0.09 -6.75 7.51
C ILE A 6 0.08 -5.31 6.99
N VAL A 7 0.96 -5.01 6.02
CA VAL A 7 0.98 -3.73 5.32
C VAL A 7 -0.29 -3.64 4.48
N THR A 8 -1.12 -2.65 4.76
CA THR A 8 -2.47 -2.55 4.16
C THR A 8 -2.38 -2.35 2.65
N GLU A 9 -1.38 -1.60 2.19
CA GLU A 9 -1.10 -1.33 0.77
C GLU A 9 -0.79 -2.63 0.02
N ASP A 10 0.10 -3.46 0.58
CA ASP A 10 0.48 -4.74 0.00
C ASP A 10 -0.72 -5.71 -0.04
N LEU A 11 -1.58 -5.67 0.99
CA LEU A 11 -2.80 -6.48 1.02
C LEU A 11 -3.83 -6.02 -0.01
N VAL A 12 -4.09 -4.71 -0.10
CA VAL A 12 -5.03 -4.14 -1.09
C VAL A 12 -4.56 -4.47 -2.49
N PHE A 13 -3.27 -4.24 -2.77
CA PHE A 13 -2.67 -4.57 -4.05
C PHE A 13 -2.83 -6.04 -4.41
N LEU A 14 -2.53 -6.95 -3.46
CA LEU A 14 -2.69 -8.39 -3.67
C LEU A 14 -4.14 -8.77 -3.98
N LEU A 15 -5.10 -8.27 -3.20
CA LEU A 15 -6.52 -8.58 -3.38
C LEU A 15 -7.04 -8.10 -4.74
N GLU A 16 -6.66 -6.89 -5.15
CA GLU A 16 -7.08 -6.31 -6.43
C GLU A 16 -6.40 -6.98 -7.63
N ALA A 17 -5.13 -7.37 -7.50
CA ALA A 17 -4.44 -8.20 -8.50
C ALA A 17 -5.08 -9.58 -8.67
N MET A 18 -5.72 -10.11 -7.62
CA MET A 18 -6.52 -11.34 -7.67
C MET A 18 -7.94 -11.12 -8.23
N GLY A 19 -8.30 -9.89 -8.61
CA GLY A 19 -9.62 -9.54 -9.13
C GLY A 19 -10.69 -9.32 -8.05
N LEU A 20 -10.31 -9.22 -6.78
CA LEU A 20 -11.22 -8.91 -5.68
C LEU A 20 -11.33 -7.39 -5.51
N LYS A 21 -12.56 -6.87 -5.50
CA LYS A 21 -12.80 -5.44 -5.27
C LYS A 21 -12.67 -5.11 -3.79
N THR A 22 -11.70 -4.27 -3.43
CA THR A 22 -11.52 -3.82 -2.05
C THR A 22 -12.35 -2.59 -1.72
N GLY A 23 -12.67 -1.77 -2.73
CA GLY A 23 -13.34 -0.48 -2.56
C GLY A 23 -12.45 0.60 -1.96
N ILE A 24 -11.15 0.34 -1.83
CA ILE A 24 -10.17 1.29 -1.33
C ILE A 24 -9.59 2.07 -2.51
N ASP A 25 -9.53 3.40 -2.36
CA ASP A 25 -8.83 4.26 -3.30
C ASP A 25 -7.32 4.17 -3.03
N PHE A 26 -6.59 3.59 -3.98
CA PHE A 26 -5.18 3.27 -3.82
C PHE A 26 -4.31 4.53 -3.69
N ASP A 27 -4.59 5.57 -4.48
CA ASP A 27 -3.86 6.83 -4.41
C ASP A 27 -4.05 7.53 -3.06
N ARG A 28 -5.29 7.50 -2.54
CA ARG A 28 -5.57 8.02 -1.18
C ARG A 28 -4.90 7.20 -0.10
N LEU A 29 -4.81 5.88 -0.27
CA LEU A 29 -4.12 5.00 0.68
C LEU A 29 -2.62 5.34 0.76
N ILE A 30 -1.96 5.54 -0.39
CA ILE A 30 -0.56 6.00 -0.44
C ILE A 30 -0.41 7.40 0.15
N ALA A 31 -1.35 8.32 -0.11
CA ALA A 31 -1.34 9.65 0.48
C ALA A 31 -1.47 9.60 2.02
N ALA A 32 -2.27 8.68 2.57
CA ALA A 32 -2.39 8.49 4.01
C ALA A 32 -1.07 7.98 4.63
N ARG A 33 -0.35 7.06 3.94
CA ARG A 33 0.99 6.61 4.36
C ARG A 33 1.96 7.78 4.54
N ASN A 34 1.92 8.75 3.62
CA ASN A 34 2.77 9.96 3.72
C ASN A 34 2.48 10.80 4.98
N VAL A 35 1.23 10.81 5.46
CA VAL A 35 0.87 11.48 6.73
C VAL A 35 1.52 10.76 7.91
N VAL A 36 1.46 9.43 7.93
CA VAL A 36 2.08 8.60 8.98
C VAL A 36 3.60 8.77 8.98
N ALA A 37 4.24 8.73 7.81
CA ALA A 37 5.69 8.92 7.68
C ALA A 37 6.16 10.29 8.22
N LYS A 38 5.37 11.35 7.99
CA LYS A 38 5.66 12.69 8.52
C LYS A 38 5.45 12.77 10.04
N ALA A 39 4.45 12.05 10.56
CA ALA A 39 4.15 12.04 11.99
C ALA A 39 5.16 11.21 12.80
N LEU A 40 5.76 10.20 12.18
CA LEU A 40 6.70 9.26 12.79
C LEU A 40 8.00 9.17 11.98
N PRO A 41 8.80 10.24 11.92
CA PRO A 41 9.98 10.31 11.05
C PRO A 41 11.08 9.30 11.39
N ASP A 42 11.16 8.88 12.66
CA ASP A 42 12.17 7.96 13.16
C ASP A 42 11.69 6.49 13.15
N VAL A 43 10.46 6.23 12.71
CA VAL A 43 9.88 4.89 12.63
C VAL A 43 9.96 4.40 11.19
N GLU A 44 10.64 3.29 10.99
CA GLU A 44 10.70 2.63 9.69
C GLU A 44 9.32 2.07 9.30
N LEU A 45 8.82 2.49 8.14
CA LEU A 45 7.57 1.98 7.58
C LEU A 45 7.88 0.88 6.55
N TYR A 46 7.45 -0.35 6.85
CA TYR A 46 7.64 -1.51 5.97
C TYR A 46 6.61 -1.55 4.81
N GLY A 47 6.93 -2.31 3.76
CA GLY A 47 6.05 -2.54 2.60
C GLY A 47 6.79 -2.47 1.26
N PHE A 48 6.30 -3.17 0.24
CA PHE A 48 6.94 -3.21 -1.08
C PHE A 48 6.23 -2.36 -2.12
N THR A 49 4.91 -2.18 -1.97
CA THR A 49 4.09 -1.43 -2.94
C THR A 49 4.35 0.09 -3.01
N PRO A 50 4.74 0.79 -1.92
CA PRO A 50 5.07 2.22 -1.99
C PRO A 50 6.24 2.55 -2.93
N ASP A 51 7.23 1.64 -3.03
CA ASP A 51 8.43 1.85 -3.84
C ASP A 51 8.30 1.32 -5.27
N ALA A 52 7.43 0.32 -5.49
CA ALA A 52 7.25 -0.32 -6.79
C ALA A 52 6.21 0.38 -7.69
N GLY A 53 5.24 1.08 -7.10
CA GLY A 53 4.07 1.58 -7.83
C GLY A 53 3.21 0.44 -8.40
N LEU A 54 2.07 0.80 -9.00
CA LEU A 54 1.24 -0.17 -9.71
C LEU A 54 1.95 -0.63 -11.00
N PRO A 55 1.94 -1.93 -11.35
CA PRO A 55 2.39 -2.39 -12.66
C PRO A 55 1.64 -1.63 -13.77
N LEU A 56 2.31 -1.32 -14.89
CA LEU A 56 1.73 -0.58 -16.04
C LEU A 56 0.48 -1.25 -16.66
N SER A 57 0.22 -2.52 -16.35
CA SER A 57 -0.96 -3.28 -16.77
C SER A 57 -1.92 -3.59 -15.61
N SER A 58 -1.75 -2.92 -14.48
CA SER A 58 -2.63 -3.09 -13.32
C SER A 58 -4.02 -2.56 -13.67
N PRO A 59 -5.10 -3.28 -13.34
CA PRO A 59 -6.46 -2.77 -13.53
C PRO A 59 -6.79 -1.55 -12.64
N LEU A 60 -5.82 -1.06 -11.86
CA LEU A 60 -5.91 0.07 -10.93
C LEU A 60 -5.32 1.38 -11.49
N THR A 61 -4.69 1.36 -12.67
CA THR A 61 -4.23 2.57 -13.41
C THR A 61 -5.17 2.93 -14.53
#